data_AF-A0A1G1BVV3-F1
#
_entry.id   AF-A0A1G1BVV3-F1
#
_cell.length_a   1.000
_cell.length_b   1.000
_cell.length_c   1.000
_cell.angle_alpha   90.00
_cell.angle_beta   90.00
_cell.angle_gamma   90.00
#
_symmetry.space_group_name_H-M   'P 1'
#
loop_
_entity.id
_entity.type
_entity.pdbx_description
1 polymer ?
#
loop_
_entity_poly.entity_id
_entity_poly.type
_entity_poly.pdbx_seq_one_letter_code
_entity_poly.pdbx_strand_id
1 'polypeptide(L)'
;MKTHSIRLPEEIMSSLAYVEKKEHVEQATAIRKLLRLGLETYVALQYRQGKLTLAEAAENLNLPAIETFELLIERGVNGNLDAADVMGSIKSLKL
;
A
#
# COMPACT_ATOMS: atom_id res chain seq x y z
N MET A 1 -15.04 -12.68 8.34
CA MET A 1 -13.72 -13.02 7.74
C MET A 1 -13.87 -14.26 6.88
N LYS A 2 -13.11 -14.37 5.80
CA LYS A 2 -12.98 -15.61 5.00
C LYS A 2 -11.64 -16.28 5.35
N THR A 3 -11.61 -17.61 5.38
CA THR A 3 -10.41 -18.39 5.69
C THR A 3 -9.84 -19.01 4.42
N HIS A 4 -8.55 -18.80 4.19
CA HIS A 4 -7.80 -19.44 3.11
C HIS A 4 -6.62 -20.21 3.70
N SER A 5 -6.43 -21.46 3.29
CA SER A 5 -5.25 -22.25 3.64
C SER A 5 -4.19 -22.05 2.56
N ILE A 6 -3.00 -21.60 2.96
CA ILE A 6 -1.86 -21.37 2.07
C ILE A 6 -0.63 -22.07 2.64
N ARG A 7 0.24 -22.56 1.76
CA ARG A 7 1.56 -23.07 2.15
C ARG A 7 2.56 -21.92 2.09
N LEU A 8 3.26 -21.68 3.20
CA LEU A 8 4.28 -20.64 3.29
C LEU A 8 5.67 -21.28 3.32
N PRO A 9 6.67 -20.72 2.60
CA PRO A 9 8.07 -21.11 2.73
C PRO A 9 8.57 -20.96 4.17
N GLU A 10 9.49 -21.84 4.60
CA GLU A 10 10.07 -21.79 5.95
C GLU A 10 10.76 -20.46 6.27
N GLU A 11 11.37 -19.82 5.28
CA GLU A 11 12.01 -18.51 5.42
C GLU A 11 11.01 -17.40 5.83
N ILE A 12 9.79 -17.44 5.30
CA ILE A 12 8.71 -16.49 5.67
C ILE A 12 8.23 -16.80 7.09
N MET A 13 8.05 -18.09 7.40
CA MET A 13 7.65 -18.55 8.74
C MET A 13 8.67 -18.10 9.80
N SER A 14 9.96 -18.22 9.50
CA SER A 14 11.03 -17.77 10.39
C SER A 14 11.02 -16.25 10.59
N SER A 15 10.72 -15.49 9.53
CA SER A 15 10.61 -14.03 9.60
C SER A 15 9.38 -13.56 10.39
N LEU A 16 8.29 -14.32 10.37
CA LEU A 16 7.08 -14.05 11.16
C LEU A 16 7.35 -14.10 12.67
N ALA A 17 8.19 -15.05 13.12
CA ALA A 17 8.57 -15.17 14.52
C ALA A 17 9.21 -13.89 15.10
N TYR A 18 9.91 -13.11 14.26
CA TYR A 18 10.42 -11.80 14.65
C TYR A 18 9.29 -10.82 15.00
N VAL A 19 8.24 -10.76 14.17
CA VAL A 19 7.08 -9.88 14.37
C VAL A 19 6.27 -10.32 15.59
N GLU A 20 6.02 -11.63 15.71
CA GLU A 20 5.32 -12.22 16.86
C GLU A 20 6.01 -11.84 18.17
N LYS A 21 7.35 -11.99 18.23
CA LYS A 21 8.13 -11.65 19.43
C LYS A 21 8.18 -10.14 19.69
N LYS A 22 8.38 -9.34 18.65
CA LYS A 22 8.53 -7.88 18.77
C LYS A 22 7.23 -7.21 19.23
N GLU A 23 6.10 -7.70 18.75
CA GLU A 23 4.79 -7.08 18.97
C GLU A 23 3.93 -7.84 19.99
N HIS A 24 4.42 -8.98 20.50
CA HIS A 24 3.70 -9.85 21.43
C HIS A 24 2.33 -10.29 20.91
N VAL A 25 2.29 -10.71 19.64
CA VAL A 25 1.07 -11.16 18.96
C VAL A 25 1.20 -12.58 18.46
N GLU A 26 0.06 -13.27 18.32
CA GLU A 26 0.00 -14.59 17.71
C GLU A 26 0.34 -14.54 16.21
N GLN A 27 0.82 -15.68 15.70
CA GLN A 27 1.21 -15.86 14.30
C GLN A 27 0.13 -15.39 13.30
N ALA A 28 -1.13 -15.76 13.51
CA ALA A 28 -2.22 -15.36 12.61
C ALA A 28 -2.41 -13.83 12.55
N THR A 29 -2.11 -13.13 13.65
CA THR A 29 -2.14 -11.67 13.72
C THR A 29 -0.93 -11.05 13.03
N ALA A 30 0.26 -11.60 13.25
CA ALA A 30 1.47 -11.19 12.55
C ALA A 30 1.35 -11.37 11.02
N ILE A 31 0.83 -12.51 10.55
CA ILE A 31 0.57 -12.79 9.13
C ILE A 31 -0.36 -11.73 8.53
N ARG A 32 -1.51 -11.48 9.17
CA ARG A 32 -2.48 -10.51 8.66
C ARG A 32 -1.87 -9.10 8.58
N LYS A 33 -1.09 -8.72 9.59
CA LYS A 33 -0.39 -7.42 9.60
C LYS A 33 0.60 -7.31 8.45
N LEU A 34 1.47 -8.31 8.26
CA LEU A 34 2.43 -8.30 7.16
C LEU A 34 1.76 -8.32 5.79
N LEU A 35 0.67 -9.08 5.62
CA LEU A 35 -0.12 -9.07 4.38
C LEU A 35 -0.70 -7.68 4.10
N ARG A 36 -1.23 -6.99 5.11
CA ARG A 36 -1.74 -5.62 4.98
C ARG A 36 -0.64 -4.65 4.54
N LEU A 37 0.51 -4.69 5.20
CA LEU A 37 1.67 -3.86 4.85
C LEU A 37 2.20 -4.20 3.45
N GLY A 38 2.21 -5.49 3.09
CA GLY A 38 2.61 -5.97 1.76
C GLY A 38 1.67 -5.46 0.66
N LEU A 39 0.35 -5.51 0.88
CA LEU A 39 -0.64 -4.96 -0.04
C LEU A 39 -0.47 -3.45 -0.23
N GLU A 40 -0.34 -2.69 0.86
CA GLU A 40 -0.09 -1.25 0.81
C GLU A 40 1.18 -0.92 0.04
N THR A 41 2.27 -1.65 0.30
CA THR A 41 3.55 -1.45 -0.39
C THR A 41 3.43 -1.79 -1.88
N TYR A 42 2.76 -2.88 -2.22
CA TYR A 42 2.55 -3.29 -3.61
C TYR A 42 1.76 -2.23 -4.38
N VAL A 43 0.63 -1.77 -3.84
CA VAL A 43 -0.21 -0.73 -4.46
C VAL A 43 0.58 0.57 -4.61
N ALA A 44 1.32 0.98 -3.57
CA ALA A 44 2.14 2.19 -3.62
C ALA A 44 3.21 2.12 -4.72
N LEU A 45 3.85 0.96 -4.91
CA LEU A 45 4.81 0.75 -5.99
C LEU A 45 4.15 0.81 -7.38
N GLN A 46 2.96 0.23 -7.56
CA GLN A 46 2.25 0.31 -8.84
C GLN A 46 1.80 1.73 -9.16
N TYR A 47 1.28 2.46 -8.16
CA TYR A 47 0.93 3.88 -8.29
C TYR A 47 2.15 4.72 -8.68
N ARG A 48 3.28 4.56 -7.99
CA ARG A 48 4.54 5.26 -8.31
C ARG A 48 5.01 4.99 -9.74
N GLN A 49 4.78 3.78 -10.25
CA GLN A 49 5.13 3.39 -11.63
C GLN A 49 4.12 3.89 -12.68
N GLY A 50 3.08 4.60 -12.27
CA GLY A 50 2.00 5.05 -13.16
C GLY A 50 1.08 3.94 -13.65
N LYS A 51 1.15 2.74 -13.04
CA LYS A 51 0.32 1.58 -13.42
C LYS A 51 -1.04 1.58 -12.75
N LEU A 52 -1.18 2.32 -11.66
CA LEU A 52 -2.45 2.61 -11.02
C LEU A 52 -2.63 4.12 -10.96
N THR A 53 -3.86 4.56 -11.15
CA THR A 53 -4.34 5.87 -10.73
C THR A 53 -4.57 5.90 -9.22
N LEU A 54 -4.73 7.11 -8.65
CA LEU A 54 -5.08 7.25 -7.23
C LEU A 54 -6.43 6.59 -6.91
N ALA A 55 -7.39 6.65 -7.84
CA ALA A 55 -8.70 6.05 -7.67
C ALA A 55 -8.62 4.51 -7.61
N GLU A 56 -7.86 3.89 -8.51
CA GLU A 56 -7.65 2.44 -8.49
C GLU A 56 -6.85 2.00 -7.25
N ALA A 57 -5.87 2.80 -6.81
CA ALA A 57 -5.16 2.55 -5.56
C ALA A 57 -6.10 2.57 -4.35
N ALA A 58 -7.02 3.55 -4.30
CA ALA A 58 -8.02 3.68 -3.25
C ALA A 58 -8.99 2.49 -3.22
N GLU A 59 -9.44 2.02 -4.39
CA GLU A 59 -10.26 0.82 -4.52
C GLU A 59 -9.53 -0.43 -4.01
N ASN A 60 -8.27 -0.63 -4.43
CA ASN A 60 -7.47 -1.79 -4.01
C ASN A 60 -7.17 -1.81 -2.50
N LEU A 61 -7.00 -0.64 -1.88
CA LEU A 61 -6.78 -0.52 -0.43
C LEU A 61 -8.08 -0.46 0.37
N ASN A 62 -9.23 -0.33 -0.30
CA ASN A 62 -10.53 -0.11 0.30
C ASN A 62 -10.50 1.07 1.28
N LEU A 63 -9.96 2.21 0.80
CA LEU A 63 -9.84 3.47 1.53
C LEU A 63 -10.43 4.60 0.69
N PRO A 64 -10.90 5.70 1.31
CA PRO A 64 -11.18 6.94 0.58
C PRO A 64 -9.93 7.46 -0.15
N ALA A 65 -10.14 8.18 -1.26
CA ALA A 65 -9.04 8.70 -2.07
C ALA A 65 -8.10 9.62 -1.27
N ILE A 66 -8.63 10.42 -0.33
CA ILE A 66 -7.82 11.31 0.51
C ILE A 66 -6.92 10.52 1.48
N GLU A 67 -7.46 9.51 2.17
CA GLU A 67 -6.70 8.65 3.08
C GLU A 67 -5.66 7.82 2.32
N THR A 68 -6.00 7.39 1.10
CA THR A 68 -5.08 6.71 0.19
C THR A 68 -3.91 7.62 -0.17
N PHE A 69 -4.20 8.88 -0.51
CA PHE A 69 -3.17 9.86 -0.86
C PHE A 69 -2.23 10.15 0.31
N GLU A 70 -2.78 10.36 1.51
CA GLU A 70 -2.00 10.55 2.75
C GLU A 70 -1.10 9.33 3.02
N LEU A 71 -1.66 8.12 2.96
CA LEU A 71 -0.90 6.88 3.14
C LEU A 71 0.26 6.76 2.13
N LEU A 72 0.04 7.13 0.87
CA LEU A 72 1.08 7.08 -0.17
C LEU A 72 2.20 8.09 0.09
N ILE A 73 1.86 9.31 0.53
CA ILE A 73 2.85 10.33 0.93
C ILE A 73 3.66 9.86 2.13
N GLU A 74 3.02 9.33 3.18
CA GLU A 74 3.71 8.81 4.37
C GLU A 74 4.72 7.70 4.02
N ARG A 75 4.44 6.93 2.95
CA ARG A 75 5.33 5.87 2.44
C ARG A 75 6.40 6.38 1.47
N GLY A 76 6.55 7.70 1.33
CA GLY A 76 7.55 8.33 0.46
C GLY A 76 7.24 8.19 -1.02
N VAL A 77 6.00 7.87 -1.39
CA VAL A 77 5.55 7.86 -2.78
C VAL A 77 4.97 9.23 -3.11
N ASN A 78 5.86 10.13 -3.54
CA ASN A 78 5.46 11.35 -4.23
C ASN A 78 4.78 10.92 -5.54
N GLY A 79 3.60 11.49 -5.83
CA GLY A 79 2.68 10.97 -6.84
C GLY A 79 3.28 10.76 -8.23
N ASN A 80 2.51 10.08 -9.10
CA ASN A 80 2.86 9.86 -10.51
C ASN A 80 2.70 11.12 -11.39
N LEU A 81 2.54 12.29 -10.77
CA LEU A 81 2.43 13.58 -11.45
C LEU A 81 3.71 14.36 -11.22
N ASP A 82 4.32 14.83 -12.29
CA ASP A 82 5.46 15.73 -12.20
C ASP A 82 5.02 17.21 -12.18
N ALA A 83 5.99 18.11 -12.04
CA ALA A 83 5.71 19.54 -12.04
C ALA A 83 5.08 20.01 -13.36
N ALA A 84 5.39 19.36 -14.49
CA ALA A 84 4.82 19.71 -15.79
C ALA A 84 3.34 19.30 -15.86
N ASP A 85 2.96 18.14 -15.33
CA ASP A 85 1.58 17.66 -15.24
C ASP A 85 0.71 18.60 -14.40
N VAL A 86 1.25 19.03 -13.25
CA VAL A 86 0.58 19.99 -12.35
C VAL A 86 0.42 21.34 -13.06
N MET A 87 1.47 21.84 -13.70
CA MET A 87 1.41 23.10 -14.45
C MET A 87 0.45 23.04 -15.64
N GLY A 88 0.35 21.89 -16.32
CA GLY A 88 -0.63 21.65 -17.38
C GLY A 88 -2.06 21.72 -16.85
N SER A 89 -2.32 21.09 -15.72
CA SER A 89 -3.63 21.08 -15.06
C SER A 89 -4.04 22.49 -14.63
N ILE A 90 -3.15 23.26 -14.01
CA ILE A 90 -3.39 24.66 -13.62
C ILE A 90 -3.71 25.53 -14.85
N LYS A 91 -2.95 25.38 -15.95
CA LYS A 91 -3.22 26.11 -17.19
C LYS A 91 -4.58 25.74 -17.80
N SER A 92 -4.99 24.47 -17.71
CA SER A 92 -6.29 24.03 -18.22
C SER A 92 -7.48 24.54 -17.41
N LEU A 93 -7.26 24.88 -16.13
CA LEU A 93 -8.31 25.40 -15.24
C LEU A 93 -8.73 26.85 -15.55
N LYS A 94 -8.06 27.54 -16.51
CA LYS A 94 -8.36 28.93 -16.92
C LYS A 94 -8.66 29.86 -15.73
N LEU A 95 -7.86 29.76 -14.67
CA LEU A 95 -7.84 30.72 -13.57
C LEU A 95 -7.14 32.01 -14.00
#